data_AF-A0A2N1RB74-F1
#
_entry.id   AF-A0A2N1RB74-F1
#
_cell.length_a   1.000
_cell.length_b   1.000
_cell.length_c   1.000
_cell.angle_alpha   90.00
_cell.angle_beta   90.00
_cell.angle_gamma   90.00
#
_symmetry.space_group_name_H-M   'P 1'
#
loop_
_entity.id
_entity.type
_entity.pdbx_description
1 polymer ?
#
loop_
_entity_poly.entity_id
_entity_poly.type
_entity_poly.pdbx_seq_one_letter_code
_entity_poly.pdbx_strand_id
1 'polypeptide(L)'
;MLVLLVANITAQGARETGAGTGKVVVKAMAYGDNSNQEGVNWVRIVDTFEKANPDIDIDYEMLYDEAYHQKVVARLAAGDIPDLAYMGADAR
;
A
#
# COMPACT_ATOMS: atom_id res chain seq x y z
N MET A 1 43.76 -9.75 -21.76
CA MET A 1 43.71 -8.32 -21.43
C MET A 1 42.33 -8.03 -20.87
N LEU A 2 42.24 -7.98 -19.55
CA LEU A 2 41.02 -7.80 -18.77
C LEU A 2 40.73 -6.29 -18.69
N VAL A 3 39.60 -5.83 -19.20
CA VAL A 3 39.15 -4.43 -19.00
C VAL A 3 38.11 -4.45 -17.89
N LEU A 4 38.53 -4.04 -16.69
CA LEU A 4 37.69 -3.75 -15.54
C LEU A 4 36.90 -2.46 -15.86
N LEU A 5 35.58 -2.57 -16.03
CA LEU A 5 34.71 -1.40 -16.13
C LEU A 5 34.29 -1.00 -14.70
N VAL A 6 34.82 0.11 -14.23
CA VAL A 6 34.54 0.68 -12.90
C VAL A 6 33.08 1.13 -12.84
N ALA A 7 32.32 0.57 -11.90
CA ALA A 7 30.95 0.96 -11.59
C ALA A 7 30.94 2.36 -10.96
N ASN A 8 30.31 3.33 -11.63
CA ASN A 8 29.95 4.60 -11.01
C ASN A 8 28.73 4.36 -10.10
N ILE A 9 29.01 4.09 -8.82
CA ILE A 9 28.01 4.11 -7.75
C ILE A 9 27.64 5.57 -7.52
N THR A 10 26.65 6.07 -8.26
CA THR A 10 25.95 7.29 -7.87
C THR A 10 24.92 6.90 -6.81
N ALA A 11 25.27 7.14 -5.55
CA ALA A 11 24.34 7.21 -4.45
C ALA A 11 23.37 8.39 -4.67
N GLN A 12 22.41 8.23 -5.58
CA GLN A 12 21.20 9.04 -5.56
C GLN A 12 20.33 8.48 -4.44
N GLY A 13 20.45 9.09 -3.26
CA GLY A 13 19.33 9.13 -2.35
C GLY A 13 18.16 9.72 -3.13
N ALA A 14 17.23 8.85 -3.53
CA ALA A 14 15.99 9.22 -4.18
C ALA A 14 15.20 10.08 -3.20
N ARG A 15 15.48 11.38 -3.19
CA ARG A 15 14.52 12.39 -2.79
C ARG A 15 13.41 12.30 -3.81
N GLU A 16 12.24 11.90 -3.32
CA GLU A 16 10.96 11.85 -4.01
C GLU A 16 10.84 13.06 -4.95
N THR A 17 11.09 12.82 -6.24
CA THR A 17 10.85 13.79 -7.30
C THR A 17 9.65 13.26 -8.05
N GLY A 18 8.47 13.63 -7.56
CA GLY A 18 7.21 13.12 -8.06
C GLY A 18 6.07 14.11 -7.94
N ALA A 19 6.29 15.39 -8.27
CA ALA A 19 5.19 16.24 -8.76
C ALA A 19 4.84 15.79 -10.20
N GLY A 20 4.39 14.56 -10.33
CA GLY A 20 3.91 13.99 -11.58
C GLY A 20 2.49 14.46 -11.84
N THR A 21 2.17 14.77 -13.09
CA THR A 21 0.82 15.05 -13.59
C THR A 21 -0.10 13.81 -13.57
N GLY A 22 0.17 12.85 -12.68
CA GLY A 22 -0.59 11.62 -12.48
C GLY A 22 -1.20 11.62 -11.08
N LYS A 23 -2.28 10.88 -10.90
CA LYS A 23 -2.92 10.74 -9.59
C LYS A 23 -1.96 10.17 -8.56
N VAL A 24 -2.08 10.62 -7.31
CA VAL A 24 -1.41 10.00 -6.17
C VAL A 24 -2.10 8.66 -5.90
N VAL A 25 -1.34 7.57 -5.89
CA VAL A 25 -1.89 6.24 -5.56
C VAL A 25 -1.48 5.88 -4.15
N VAL A 26 -2.46 5.63 -3.29
CA VAL A 26 -2.26 5.14 -1.92
C VAL A 26 -2.54 3.65 -1.90
N LYS A 27 -1.52 2.84 -1.59
CA LYS A 27 -1.65 1.39 -1.45
C LYS A 27 -2.13 1.03 -0.06
N ALA A 28 -3.29 0.39 0.03
CA ALA A 28 -3.90 0.02 1.29
C ALA A 28 -4.08 -1.50 1.45
N MET A 29 -3.84 -2.01 2.65
CA MET A 29 -4.36 -3.30 3.10
C MET A 29 -5.58 -3.06 3.99
N ALA A 30 -6.75 -3.40 3.45
CA ALA A 30 -8.03 -3.21 4.12
C ALA A 30 -8.45 -4.49 4.86
N TYR A 31 -9.07 -4.31 6.03
CA TYR A 31 -9.62 -5.40 6.83
C TYR A 31 -11.13 -5.47 6.66
N GLY A 32 -11.64 -6.62 6.24
CA GLY A 32 -13.06 -6.86 6.04
C GLY A 32 -13.34 -7.71 4.81
N ASP A 33 -14.63 -7.94 4.55
CA ASP A 33 -15.11 -8.54 3.31
C ASP A 33 -16.53 -8.04 2.99
N ASN A 34 -17.11 -8.52 1.88
CA ASN A 34 -18.46 -8.11 1.47
C ASN A 34 -19.59 -8.69 2.35
N SER A 35 -19.28 -9.52 3.34
CA SER A 35 -20.24 -10.15 4.26
C SER A 35 -20.29 -9.49 5.64
N ASN A 36 -19.31 -8.66 6.00
CA ASN A 36 -19.25 -7.93 7.27
C ASN A 36 -19.38 -6.40 7.10
N GLN A 37 -19.66 -5.71 8.21
CA GLN A 37 -19.89 -4.26 8.18
C GLN A 37 -18.60 -3.50 7.88
N GLU A 38 -17.46 -3.99 8.35
CA GLU A 38 -16.14 -3.40 8.17
C GLU A 38 -15.79 -3.26 6.68
N GLY A 39 -15.90 -4.33 5.90
CA GLY A 39 -15.61 -4.32 4.47
C GLY A 39 -16.62 -3.51 3.67
N VAL A 40 -17.92 -3.63 3.97
CA VAL A 40 -18.95 -2.81 3.32
C VAL A 40 -18.74 -1.31 3.59
N ASN A 41 -18.31 -0.95 4.81
CA ASN A 41 -18.00 0.43 5.16
C ASN A 41 -16.72 0.91 4.47
N TRP A 42 -15.68 0.09 4.39
CA TRP A 42 -14.45 0.40 3.68
C TRP A 42 -14.71 0.82 2.23
N VAL A 43 -15.43 -0.01 1.46
CA VAL A 43 -15.75 0.28 0.06
C VAL A 43 -16.49 1.61 -0.10
N ARG A 44 -17.46 1.90 0.78
CA ARG A 44 -18.21 3.16 0.76
C ARG A 44 -17.32 4.37 1.08
N ILE A 45 -16.42 4.23 2.04
CA ILE A 45 -15.49 5.28 2.43
C ILE A 45 -14.54 5.58 1.28
N VAL A 46 -13.96 4.55 0.64
CA VAL A 46 -13.08 4.72 -0.53
C VAL A 46 -13.82 5.44 -1.66
N ASP A 47 -15.00 4.97 -2.04
CA ASP A 47 -15.81 5.60 -3.10
C ASP A 47 -16.11 7.09 -2.80
N THR A 48 -16.48 7.40 -1.55
CA THR A 48 -16.75 8.78 -1.14
C THR A 48 -15.48 9.64 -1.14
N PHE A 49 -14.37 9.07 -0.68
CA PHE A 49 -13.08 9.74 -0.60
C PHE A 49 -12.52 10.08 -1.97
N GLU A 50 -12.51 9.13 -2.91
CA GLU A 50 -12.03 9.36 -4.29
C GLU A 50 -12.91 10.35 -5.06
N LYS A 51 -14.23 10.34 -4.83
CA LYS A 51 -15.14 11.36 -5.38
C LYS A 51 -14.83 12.77 -4.87
N ALA A 52 -14.42 12.89 -3.60
CA ALA A 52 -14.03 14.16 -3.00
C ALA A 52 -12.60 14.59 -3.38
N ASN A 53 -11.73 13.63 -3.70
CA ASN A 53 -10.31 13.83 -3.98
C ASN A 53 -9.94 13.14 -5.31
N PRO A 54 -10.31 13.71 -6.46
CA PRO A 54 -10.20 13.05 -7.76
C PRO A 54 -8.75 12.84 -8.23
N ASP A 55 -7.79 13.49 -7.57
CA ASP A 55 -6.35 13.37 -7.78
C ASP A 55 -5.71 12.25 -6.95
N ILE A 56 -6.48 11.56 -6.10
CA ILE A 56 -6.01 10.45 -5.27
C ILE A 56 -6.80 9.18 -5.62
N ASP A 57 -6.09 8.08 -5.88
CA ASP A 57 -6.65 6.75 -6.02
C ASP A 57 -6.24 5.88 -4.80
N ILE A 58 -7.16 5.11 -4.27
CA ILE A 58 -6.91 4.12 -3.23
C ILE A 58 -6.85 2.73 -3.88
N ASP A 59 -5.63 2.24 -4.07
CA ASP A 59 -5.40 0.86 -4.54
C ASP A 59 -5.36 -0.06 -3.32
N TYR A 60 -6.45 -0.82 -3.10
CA TYR A 60 -6.57 -1.66 -1.92
C TYR A 60 -6.77 -3.14 -2.22
N GLU A 61 -6.16 -3.96 -1.36
CA GLU A 61 -6.50 -5.36 -1.23
C GLU A 61 -7.26 -5.54 0.09
N MET A 62 -8.47 -6.10 0.00
CA MET A 62 -9.32 -6.35 1.16
C MET A 62 -9.29 -7.83 1.51
N LEU A 63 -8.83 -8.13 2.73
CA LEU A 63 -8.78 -9.48 3.29
C LEU A 63 -9.39 -9.47 4.68
N TYR A 64 -9.79 -10.65 5.15
CA TYR A 64 -10.40 -10.82 6.46
C TYR A 64 -9.72 -11.95 7.23
N ASP A 65 -9.74 -11.81 8.57
CA ASP A 65 -9.28 -12.80 9.53
C ASP A 65 -7.84 -13.31 9.22
N GLU A 66 -7.60 -14.61 9.35
CA GLU A 66 -6.26 -15.22 9.21
C GLU A 66 -5.54 -14.82 7.91
N ALA A 67 -6.27 -14.73 6.79
CA ALA A 67 -5.68 -14.35 5.50
C ALA A 67 -5.09 -12.93 5.53
N TYR A 68 -5.76 -12.00 6.23
CA TYR A 68 -5.25 -10.65 6.42
C TYR A 68 -3.98 -10.66 7.29
N HIS A 69 -4.06 -11.32 8.47
CA HIS A 69 -2.96 -11.32 9.44
C HIS A 69 -1.69 -11.99 8.89
N GLN A 70 -1.82 -13.10 8.19
CA GLN A 70 -0.67 -13.75 7.54
C GLN A 70 -0.05 -12.85 6.47
N LYS A 71 -0.87 -12.22 5.63
CA LYS A 71 -0.37 -11.45 4.49
C LYS A 71 0.27 -10.13 4.91
N VAL A 72 -0.34 -9.40 5.86
CA VAL A 72 0.21 -8.11 6.31
C VAL A 72 1.58 -8.31 6.97
N VAL A 73 1.74 -9.36 7.79
CA VAL A 73 3.03 -9.69 8.42
C VAL A 73 4.06 -10.07 7.36
N ALA A 74 3.70 -10.91 6.38
CA ALA A 74 4.60 -11.32 5.31
C ALA A 74 5.09 -10.14 4.46
N ARG A 75 4.19 -9.20 4.11
CA ARG A 75 4.52 -7.98 3.36
C ARG A 75 5.45 -7.05 4.13
N LEU A 76 5.15 -6.82 5.40
CA LEU A 76 6.01 -6.02 6.27
C LEU A 76 7.41 -6.62 6.41
N ALA A 77 7.51 -7.95 6.61
CA ALA A 77 8.78 -8.65 6.70
C ALA A 77 9.58 -8.62 5.37
N ALA A 78 8.88 -8.60 4.23
CA ALA A 78 9.49 -8.52 2.90
C ALA A 78 9.92 -7.09 2.49
N GLY A 79 9.56 -6.07 3.27
CA GLY A 79 9.77 -4.67 2.90
C GLY A 79 8.78 -4.15 1.83
N ASP A 80 7.77 -4.94 1.46
CA ASP A 80 6.65 -4.55 0.59
C ASP A 80 5.56 -3.86 1.43
N ILE A 81 5.92 -2.73 2.03
CA ILE A 81 5.11 -2.04 3.04
C ILE A 81 4.00 -1.23 2.34
N PRO A 82 2.71 -1.47 2.62
CA PRO A 82 1.63 -0.63 2.13
C PRO A 82 1.68 0.76 2.79
N ASP A 83 1.16 1.78 2.12
CA ASP A 83 1.05 3.13 2.68
C ASP A 83 0.08 3.17 3.87
N LEU A 84 -0.94 2.30 3.85
CA LEU A 84 -1.92 2.14 4.90
C LEU A 84 -2.17 0.65 5.18
N ALA A 85 -2.12 0.26 6.45
CA ALA A 85 -2.58 -1.05 6.91
C ALA A 85 -3.49 -0.89 8.13
N TYR A 86 -4.59 -1.64 8.15
CA TYR A 86 -5.39 -1.78 9.37
C TYR A 86 -4.58 -2.47 10.47
N MET A 87 -4.55 -1.84 11.65
CA MET A 87 -3.96 -2.39 12.87
C MET A 87 -5.04 -2.42 13.96
N GLY A 88 -5.72 -3.57 14.08
CA GLY A 88 -6.66 -3.84 15.16
C GLY A 88 -5.94 -4.38 16.39
N ALA A 89 -6.49 -4.13 17.57
CA ALA A 89 -5.99 -4.67 18.83
C ALA A 89 -6.40 -6.14 19.08
N ASP A 90 -6.94 -6.86 18.08
CA ASP A 90 -7.22 -8.29 18.23
C ASP A 90 -5.86 -9.02 18.30
N ALA A 91 -5.46 -9.33 19.53
CA ALA A 91 -4.27 -10.10 19.83
C ALA A 91 -4.54 -11.55 19.45
N ARG A 92 -4.15 -11.92 18.23
CA ARG A 92 -3.88 -13.30 17.89
C ARG A 92 -2.39 -13.45 17.60
#